data_AF-A0A1Q3NII6-F1
#
_entry.id   AF-A0A1Q3NII6-F1
#
_cell.length_a   1.000
_cell.length_b   1.000
_cell.length_c   1.000
_cell.angle_alpha   90.00
_cell.angle_beta   90.00
_cell.angle_gamma   90.00
#
_symmetry.space_group_name_H-M   'P 1'
#
loop_
_entity.id
_entity.type
_entity.pdbx_description
1 polymer ?
#
loop_
_entity_poly.entity_id
_entity_poly.type
_entity_poly.pdbx_seq_one_letter_code
_entity_poly.pdbx_strand_id
1 'polypeptide(L)'
;MPAKVNPVIPEVVNQIAFKVIGNDLTITFAAEAGQLQLNVMEPVIAISLNESIELLTHAIQSLDEKCVRGIKAHEQACHDAVMRSVGIITLLDPLLGHALCDEIGKQCIAENKTIQEVVLERRLLTQAQLDEIFSFENLVSEVDGIQVDYVA
;
A
#
# COMPACT_ATOMS: atom_id res chain seq x y z
N MET A 1 -6.37 -7.39 27.24
CA MET A 1 -5.63 -6.14 27.49
C MET A 1 -6.62 -4.99 27.40
N PRO A 2 -6.78 -4.18 28.46
CA PRO A 2 -7.74 -3.06 28.46
C PRO A 2 -7.56 -2.17 27.20
N ALA A 3 -8.67 -1.78 26.57
CA ALA A 3 -8.74 -0.89 25.40
C ALA A 3 -8.11 -1.39 24.06
N LYS A 4 -7.64 -2.65 23.97
CA LYS A 4 -7.09 -3.19 22.71
C LYS A 4 -8.19 -3.38 21.65
N VAL A 5 -7.98 -2.81 20.46
CA VAL A 5 -8.82 -3.01 19.26
C VAL A 5 -8.03 -3.85 18.25
N ASN A 6 -8.66 -4.86 17.63
CA ASN A 6 -8.03 -5.73 16.63
C ASN A 6 -8.78 -5.63 15.28
N PRO A 7 -8.11 -5.86 14.14
CA PRO A 7 -8.72 -5.82 12.80
C PRO A 7 -9.50 -7.12 12.48
N VAL A 8 -10.51 -7.44 13.30
CA VAL A 8 -11.22 -8.74 13.24
C VAL A 8 -12.00 -9.00 11.95
N ILE A 9 -12.42 -7.94 11.25
CA ILE A 9 -13.17 -8.08 9.99
C ILE A 9 -12.23 -8.54 8.86
N PRO A 10 -11.07 -7.89 8.61
CA PRO A 10 -10.04 -8.47 7.74
C PRO A 10 -9.59 -9.89 8.15
N GLU A 11 -9.49 -10.18 9.45
CA GLU A 11 -9.09 -11.50 9.96
C GLU A 11 -10.08 -12.61 9.54
N VAL A 12 -11.40 -12.35 9.58
CA VAL A 12 -12.39 -13.36 9.14
C VAL A 12 -12.40 -13.51 7.62
N VAL A 13 -12.14 -12.43 6.87
CA VAL A 13 -11.99 -12.49 5.40
C VAL A 13 -10.81 -13.37 5.01
N ASN A 14 -9.67 -13.26 5.70
CA ASN A 14 -8.51 -14.12 5.47
C ASN A 14 -8.85 -15.60 5.70
N GLN A 15 -9.55 -15.92 6.79
CA GLN A 15 -9.99 -17.30 7.07
C GLN A 15 -10.90 -17.85 5.98
N ILE A 16 -11.84 -17.03 5.48
CA ILE A 16 -12.71 -17.40 4.36
C ILE A 16 -11.89 -17.62 3.09
N ALA A 17 -10.94 -16.75 2.77
CA ALA A 17 -10.05 -16.94 1.62
C ALA A 17 -9.28 -18.26 1.70
N PHE A 18 -8.76 -18.63 2.88
CA PHE A 18 -8.10 -19.93 3.08
C PHE A 18 -9.05 -21.11 2.85
N LYS A 19 -10.30 -21.00 3.32
CA LYS A 19 -11.33 -22.03 3.13
C LYS A 19 -11.70 -22.18 1.65
N VAL A 20 -11.84 -21.07 0.92
CA VAL A 20 -12.10 -21.08 -0.54
C VAL A 20 -10.95 -21.74 -1.30
N ILE A 21 -9.70 -21.44 -0.95
CA ILE A 21 -8.53 -22.11 -1.55
C ILE A 21 -8.56 -23.62 -1.30
N GLY A 22 -8.93 -24.06 -0.09
CA GLY A 22 -9.11 -25.48 0.21
C GLY A 22 -10.24 -26.14 -0.57
N ASN A 23 -11.35 -25.43 -0.78
CA ASN A 23 -12.47 -25.89 -1.59
C ASN A 23 -12.09 -26.01 -3.07
N ASP A 24 -11.30 -25.08 -3.60
CA ASP A 24 -10.76 -25.15 -4.96
C ASP A 24 -9.89 -26.40 -5.18
N LEU A 25 -9.03 -26.73 -4.22
CA LEU A 25 -8.24 -27.97 -4.27
C LEU A 25 -9.14 -29.22 -4.22
N THR A 26 -10.20 -29.19 -3.42
CA THR A 26 -11.19 -30.28 -3.36
C THR A 26 -11.87 -30.48 -4.71
N ILE A 27 -12.30 -29.38 -5.35
CA ILE A 27 -12.89 -29.39 -6.69
C ILE A 27 -11.88 -29.92 -7.72
N THR A 28 -10.62 -29.52 -7.62
CA THR A 28 -9.55 -29.95 -8.53
C THR A 28 -9.41 -31.48 -8.54
N PHE A 29 -9.31 -32.11 -7.36
CA PHE A 29 -9.24 -33.58 -7.28
C PHE A 29 -10.52 -34.27 -7.72
N ALA A 30 -11.69 -33.70 -7.39
CA ALA A 30 -12.97 -34.26 -7.83
C ALA A 30 -13.15 -34.20 -9.35
N ALA A 31 -12.69 -33.11 -9.99
CA ALA A 31 -12.75 -32.93 -11.43
C ALA A 31 -11.84 -33.92 -12.18
N GLU A 32 -10.66 -34.23 -11.65
CA GLU A 32 -9.71 -35.18 -12.25
C GLU A 32 -10.21 -36.64 -12.20
N ALA A 33 -10.97 -37.00 -11.17
CA ALA A 33 -11.40 -38.38 -10.90
C ALA A 33 -12.57 -38.91 -11.77
N GLY A 34 -12.78 -38.34 -12.97
CA GLY A 34 -13.78 -38.83 -13.92
C GLY A 34 -13.47 -40.25 -14.43
N GLN A 35 -14.49 -41.09 -14.62
CA GLN A 35 -14.31 -42.48 -15.07
C GLN A 35 -15.18 -42.81 -16.27
N LEU A 36 -14.54 -43.02 -17.43
CA LEU A 36 -15.18 -43.35 -18.69
C LEU A 36 -16.21 -42.30 -19.14
N GLN A 37 -17.50 -42.61 -19.09
CA GLN A 37 -18.56 -41.75 -19.64
C GLN A 37 -19.05 -40.68 -18.65
N LEU A 38 -18.65 -40.72 -17.37
CA LEU A 38 -19.21 -39.84 -16.34
C LEU A 38 -18.22 -39.52 -15.22
N ASN A 39 -18.37 -38.34 -14.62
CA ASN A 39 -17.73 -38.02 -13.34
C ASN A 39 -18.75 -38.17 -12.21
N VAL A 40 -18.53 -39.11 -11.30
CA VAL A 40 -19.45 -39.37 -10.17
C VAL A 40 -19.16 -38.51 -8.93
N MET A 41 -18.13 -37.66 -8.98
CA MET A 41 -17.71 -36.75 -7.90
C MET A 41 -18.42 -35.39 -7.97
N GLU A 42 -19.34 -35.20 -8.92
CA GLU A 42 -20.15 -33.99 -9.07
C GLU A 42 -20.81 -33.49 -7.77
N PRO A 43 -21.30 -34.34 -6.83
CA PRO A 43 -21.85 -33.84 -5.57
C PRO A 43 -20.86 -33.05 -4.71
N VAL A 44 -19.60 -33.48 -4.60
CA VAL A 44 -18.61 -32.74 -3.80
C VAL A 44 -18.17 -31.47 -4.51
N ILE A 45 -18.11 -31.47 -5.86
CA ILE A 45 -17.87 -30.25 -6.64
C ILE A 45 -18.96 -29.22 -6.37
N ALA A 46 -20.24 -29.61 -6.45
CA ALA A 46 -21.36 -28.72 -6.23
C ALA A 46 -21.38 -28.14 -4.81
N ILE A 47 -21.11 -28.96 -3.79
CA ILE A 47 -21.09 -28.49 -2.40
C ILE A 47 -19.92 -27.52 -2.16
N SER A 48 -18.70 -27.87 -2.57
CA SER A 48 -17.53 -27.02 -2.38
C SER A 48 -17.63 -25.69 -3.13
N LEU A 49 -18.19 -25.70 -4.34
CA LEU A 49 -18.43 -24.49 -5.12
C LEU A 49 -19.46 -23.58 -4.45
N ASN A 50 -20.63 -24.12 -4.08
CA ASN A 50 -21.69 -23.33 -3.47
C ASN A 50 -21.29 -22.79 -2.09
N GLU A 51 -20.60 -23.59 -1.26
CA GLU A 51 -20.04 -23.13 0.01
C GLU A 51 -19.09 -21.94 -0.20
N SER A 52 -18.22 -22.02 -1.21
CA SER A 52 -17.26 -20.95 -1.52
C SER A 52 -17.97 -19.66 -1.96
N ILE A 53 -18.99 -19.77 -2.81
CA ILE A 53 -19.80 -18.63 -3.27
C ILE A 53 -20.51 -17.96 -2.08
N GLU A 54 -21.14 -18.75 -1.21
CA GLU A 54 -21.86 -18.24 -0.05
C GLU A 54 -20.92 -17.54 0.94
N LEU A 55 -19.79 -18.18 1.27
CA LEU A 55 -18.78 -17.61 2.17
C LEU A 55 -18.21 -16.31 1.62
N LEU A 56 -17.84 -16.26 0.33
CA LEU A 56 -17.31 -15.05 -0.30
C LEU A 56 -18.34 -13.93 -0.33
N THR A 57 -19.60 -14.25 -0.61
CA THR A 57 -20.70 -13.26 -0.61
C THR A 57 -20.81 -12.59 0.75
N HIS A 58 -20.88 -13.38 1.82
CA HIS A 58 -20.95 -12.85 3.18
C HIS A 58 -19.66 -12.13 3.61
N ALA A 59 -18.49 -12.60 3.17
CA ALA A 59 -17.21 -11.97 3.45
C ALA A 59 -17.14 -10.56 2.85
N ILE A 60 -17.52 -10.41 1.57
CA ILE A 60 -17.50 -9.13 0.86
C ILE A 60 -18.47 -8.14 1.52
N GLN A 61 -19.71 -8.57 1.81
CA GLN A 61 -20.69 -7.74 2.50
C GLN A 61 -20.19 -7.30 3.88
N SER A 62 -19.65 -8.24 4.67
CA SER A 62 -19.12 -7.94 6.00
C SER A 62 -17.91 -7.01 5.95
N LEU A 63 -17.01 -7.20 4.98
CA LEU A 63 -15.84 -6.35 4.78
C LEU A 63 -16.25 -4.92 4.40
N ASP A 64 -17.20 -4.77 3.48
CA ASP A 64 -17.73 -3.46 3.08
C ASP A 64 -18.37 -2.73 4.27
N GLU A 65 -19.38 -3.36 4.87
CA GLU A 65 -20.24 -2.72 5.87
C GLU A 65 -19.53 -2.47 7.20
N LYS A 66 -18.65 -3.39 7.63
CA LYS A 66 -18.06 -3.38 8.97
C LYS A 66 -16.58 -2.97 8.99
N CYS A 67 -15.97 -2.72 7.84
CA CYS A 67 -14.59 -2.24 7.76
C CYS A 67 -14.43 -1.11 6.76
N VAL A 68 -14.62 -1.38 5.46
CA VAL A 68 -14.23 -0.46 4.38
C VAL A 68 -14.95 0.89 4.47
N ARG A 69 -16.28 0.89 4.64
CA ARG A 69 -17.06 2.15 4.76
C ARG A 69 -16.65 3.00 5.96
N GLY A 70 -16.05 2.40 6.98
CA GLY A 70 -15.60 3.07 8.20
C GLY A 70 -14.14 3.52 8.18
N ILE A 71 -13.37 3.20 7.13
CA ILE A 71 -11.96 3.58 7.03
C ILE A 71 -11.85 5.10 7.03
N LYS A 72 -11.00 5.63 7.93
CA LYS A 72 -10.60 7.03 7.96
C LYS A 72 -9.08 7.10 7.97
N ALA A 73 -8.52 8.00 7.18
CA ALA A 73 -7.10 8.28 7.22
C ALA A 73 -6.74 8.99 8.53
N HIS A 74 -5.56 8.68 9.07
CA HIS A 74 -4.93 9.51 10.07
C HIS A 74 -4.02 10.50 9.33
N GLU A 75 -4.63 11.54 8.77
CA GLU A 75 -4.02 12.45 7.79
C GLU A 75 -2.66 12.99 8.24
N GLN A 76 -2.55 13.45 9.50
CA GLN A 76 -1.30 13.98 10.02
C GLN A 76 -0.17 12.93 10.04
N ALA A 77 -0.43 11.71 10.50
CA ALA A 77 0.61 10.68 10.50
C ALA A 77 0.98 10.24 9.07
N CYS A 78 0.03 10.24 8.14
CA CYS A 78 0.32 9.98 6.74
C CYS A 78 1.23 11.06 6.16
N HIS A 79 0.90 12.33 6.39
CA HIS A 79 1.72 13.47 5.97
C HIS A 79 3.12 13.43 6.59
N ASP A 80 3.21 13.22 7.90
CA ASP A 80 4.49 13.14 8.61
C ASP A 80 5.35 11.97 8.12
N ALA A 81 4.74 10.83 7.82
CA ALA A 81 5.45 9.69 7.26
C ALA A 81 6.04 10.01 5.88
N VAL A 82 5.32 10.76 5.03
CA VAL A 82 5.82 11.22 3.72
C VAL A 82 6.95 12.23 3.92
N MET A 83 6.75 13.28 4.71
CA MET A 83 7.74 14.35 4.88
C MET A 83 9.00 13.90 5.61
N ARG A 84 8.93 12.83 6.41
CA ARG A 84 10.10 12.20 7.05
C ARG A 84 10.75 11.11 6.20
N SER A 85 10.13 10.72 5.09
CA SER A 85 10.69 9.70 4.22
C SER A 85 11.91 10.26 3.51
N VAL A 86 13.05 9.56 3.59
CA VAL A 86 14.21 9.86 2.75
C VAL A 86 13.86 9.72 1.27
N GLY A 87 12.87 8.88 0.93
CA GLY A 87 12.43 8.67 -0.45
C GLY A 87 11.86 9.90 -1.14
N ILE A 88 11.44 10.95 -0.41
CA ILE A 88 10.96 12.20 -1.01
C ILE A 88 12.07 12.96 -1.76
N ILE A 89 13.34 12.61 -1.51
CA ILE A 89 14.50 13.20 -2.17
C ILE A 89 14.52 12.97 -3.69
N THR A 90 13.81 11.94 -4.19
CA THR A 90 13.76 11.62 -5.62
C THR A 90 13.16 12.76 -6.45
N LEU A 91 12.32 13.60 -5.86
CA LEU A 91 11.81 14.83 -6.50
C LEU A 91 12.91 15.88 -6.72
N LEU A 92 14.01 15.80 -5.98
CA LEU A 92 15.16 16.70 -6.09
C LEU A 92 16.21 16.19 -7.09
N ASP A 93 16.19 14.92 -7.49
CA ASP A 93 17.17 14.34 -8.43
C ASP A 93 17.31 15.12 -9.74
N PRO A 94 16.22 15.52 -10.43
CA PRO A 94 16.30 16.31 -11.66
C PRO A 94 16.89 17.71 -11.44
N LEU A 95 16.79 18.22 -10.21
CA LEU A 95 17.20 19.57 -9.85
C LEU A 95 18.65 19.57 -9.41
N LEU A 96 18.99 18.80 -8.38
CA LEU A 96 20.27 18.80 -7.67
C LEU A 96 21.27 17.75 -8.21
N GLY A 97 20.79 16.79 -9.00
CA GLY A 97 21.58 15.70 -9.51
C GLY A 97 21.73 14.54 -8.53
N HIS A 98 21.70 13.33 -9.07
CA HIS A 98 21.65 12.08 -8.31
C HIS A 98 22.77 11.93 -7.26
N ALA A 99 24.02 12.27 -7.60
CA ALA A 99 25.15 12.13 -6.69
C ALA A 99 25.02 12.99 -5.42
N LEU A 100 24.49 14.21 -5.56
CA LEU A 100 24.26 15.12 -4.44
C LEU A 100 23.07 14.66 -3.59
N CYS A 101 21.99 14.20 -4.23
CA CYS A 101 20.86 13.60 -3.53
C CYS A 101 21.28 12.36 -2.72
N ASP A 102 22.08 11.47 -3.29
CA ASP A 102 22.63 10.30 -2.58
C ASP A 102 23.41 10.69 -1.32
N GLU A 103 24.20 11.76 -1.38
CA GLU A 103 24.93 12.28 -0.24
C GLU A 103 23.99 12.81 0.84
N ILE A 104 23.01 13.63 0.44
CA ILE A 104 22.00 14.21 1.34
C ILE A 104 21.19 13.10 2.01
N GLY A 105 20.75 12.08 1.27
CA GLY A 105 20.00 10.95 1.81
C GLY A 105 20.79 10.17 2.87
N LYS A 106 22.09 9.93 2.62
CA LYS A 106 22.99 9.30 3.61
C LYS A 106 23.15 10.17 4.86
N GLN A 107 23.29 11.48 4.68
CA GLN A 107 23.38 12.41 5.80
C GLN A 107 22.09 12.39 6.64
N CYS A 108 20.92 12.44 6.01
CA CYS A 108 19.63 12.41 6.70
C CYS A 108 19.48 11.18 7.60
N ILE A 109 19.89 10.00 7.12
CA ILE A 109 19.87 8.75 7.89
C ILE A 109 20.87 8.81 9.05
N ALA A 110 22.11 9.27 8.80
CA ALA A 110 23.16 9.30 9.81
C ALA A 110 22.86 10.30 10.94
N GLU A 111 22.24 11.44 10.61
CA GLU A 111 21.97 12.54 11.54
C GLU A 111 20.53 12.55 12.06
N ASN A 112 19.68 11.64 11.58
CA ASN A 112 18.24 11.60 11.87
C ASN A 112 17.56 12.96 11.58
N LYS A 113 17.85 13.51 10.40
CA LYS A 113 17.27 14.75 9.86
C LYS A 113 16.36 14.45 8.67
N THR A 114 15.48 15.39 8.37
CA THR A 114 14.65 15.41 7.16
C THR A 114 15.42 15.94 5.96
N ILE A 115 14.93 15.64 4.75
CA ILE A 115 15.52 16.16 3.51
C ILE A 115 15.50 17.69 3.50
N GLN A 116 14.37 18.30 3.91
CA GLN A 116 14.19 19.74 3.99
C GLN A 116 15.25 20.39 4.87
N GLU A 117 15.48 19.85 6.08
CA GLU A 117 16.47 20.39 7.02
C GLU A 117 17.87 20.40 6.40
N VAL A 118 18.32 19.27 5.83
CA VAL A 118 19.67 19.19 5.24
C VAL A 118 19.82 20.09 4.01
N VAL A 119 18.80 20.16 3.16
CA VAL A 119 18.79 21.02 1.96
C VAL A 119 18.88 22.51 2.34
N LEU A 120 18.14 22.93 3.36
CA LEU A 120 18.16 24.30 3.87
C LEU A 120 19.47 24.64 4.58
N GLU A 121 19.99 23.74 5.42
CA GLU A 121 21.29 23.89 6.10
C GLU A 121 22.43 24.09 5.09
N ARG A 122 22.41 23.30 4.00
CA ARG A 122 23.36 23.39 2.89
C ARG A 122 23.07 24.54 1.93
N ARG A 123 21.96 25.28 2.12
CA ARG A 123 21.51 26.41 1.29
C ARG A 123 21.35 26.06 -0.19
N LEU A 124 21.00 24.82 -0.50
CA LEU A 124 20.85 24.35 -1.87
C LEU A 124 19.54 24.84 -2.50
N LEU A 125 18.49 24.97 -1.69
CA LEU A 125 17.19 25.49 -2.06
C LEU A 125 16.64 26.37 -0.94
N THR A 126 15.74 27.27 -1.29
CA THR A 126 14.97 28.09 -0.35
C THR A 126 13.76 27.34 0.20
N GLN A 127 13.21 27.81 1.32
CA GLN A 127 11.97 27.26 1.88
C GLN A 127 10.83 27.32 0.86
N ALA A 128 10.69 28.43 0.14
CA ALA A 128 9.63 28.60 -0.86
C ALA A 128 9.75 27.58 -2.01
N GLN A 129 10.98 27.30 -2.48
CA GLN A 129 11.22 26.27 -3.50
C GLN A 129 10.87 24.88 -2.97
N LEU A 130 11.24 24.55 -1.72
CA LEU A 130 10.87 23.27 -1.11
C LEU A 130 9.36 23.12 -0.91
N ASP A 131 8.67 24.17 -0.50
CA ASP A 131 7.21 24.17 -0.33
C ASP A 131 6.50 23.94 -1.67
N GLU A 132 7.03 24.51 -2.76
CA GLU A 132 6.53 24.27 -4.11
C GLU A 132 6.82 22.84 -4.58
N ILE A 133 8.07 22.38 -4.47
CA ILE A 133 8.49 21.05 -4.93
C ILE A 133 7.77 19.94 -4.16
N PHE A 134 7.58 20.09 -2.85
CA PHE A 134 6.88 19.13 -2.00
C PHE A 134 5.39 19.46 -1.79
N SER A 135 4.81 20.28 -2.67
CA SER A 135 3.36 20.44 -2.74
C SER A 135 2.66 19.11 -3.04
N PHE A 136 1.40 18.99 -2.62
CA PHE A 136 0.64 17.74 -2.77
C PHE A 136 0.58 17.29 -4.22
N GLU A 137 0.33 18.21 -5.15
CA GLU A 137 0.26 17.95 -6.59
C GLU A 137 1.57 17.31 -7.08
N ASN A 138 2.72 17.88 -6.72
CA ASN A 138 4.03 17.39 -7.15
C ASN A 138 4.42 16.04 -6.51
N LEU A 139 3.81 15.67 -5.38
CA LEU A 139 4.04 14.38 -4.73
C LEU A 139 3.27 13.22 -5.38
N VAL A 140 2.25 13.50 -6.20
CA VAL A 140 1.33 12.48 -6.72
C VAL A 140 1.21 12.45 -8.25
N SER A 141 1.82 13.41 -8.95
CA SER A 141 1.85 13.46 -10.41
C SER A 141 3.26 13.63 -10.97
N GLU A 142 3.42 13.43 -12.28
CA GLU A 142 4.67 13.76 -12.96
C GLU A 142 4.94 15.27 -12.86
N VAL A 143 6.18 15.61 -12.52
CA VAL A 143 6.62 16.99 -12.36
C VAL A 143 7.16 17.49 -13.69
N ASP A 144 6.32 18.17 -14.47
CA ASP A 144 6.74 18.82 -15.70
C ASP A 144 7.29 20.23 -15.42
N GLY A 145 8.60 20.42 -15.63
CA GLY A 145 9.16 21.74 -15.86
C GLY A 145 9.39 22.65 -14.65
N ILE A 146 9.73 22.12 -13.46
CA ILE A 146 10.26 22.98 -12.40
C ILE A 146 11.65 23.47 -12.82
N GLN A 147 11.72 24.70 -13.36
CA GLN A 147 12.98 25.42 -13.52
C GLN A 147 13.30 26.15 -12.22
N VAL A 148 14.26 25.63 -11.47
CA VAL A 148 14.73 26.29 -10.24
C VAL A 148 16.02 27.03 -10.54
N ASP A 149 16.00 28.36 -10.42
CA ASP A 149 17.21 29.16 -10.36
C ASP A 149 17.96 28.86 -9.05
N TYR A 150 19.19 28.37 -9.17
CA TYR A 150 20.06 28.07 -8.05
C TYR A 150 20.39 29.34 -7.26
N VAL A 151 20.35 29.25 -5.93
CA VAL A 151 20.94 30.27 -5.07
C VAL A 151 22.47 30.08 -5.13
N ALA A 152 23.16 31.01 -5.76
CA ALA A 152 24.62 31.02 -5.89
C ALA A 152 25.34 31.09 -4.53
#